data_AF-A0A846GJI4-F1
#
_entry.id   AF-A0A846GJI4-F1
#
_cell.length_a   1.000
_cell.length_b   1.000
_cell.length_c   1.000
_cell.angle_alpha   90.00
_cell.angle_beta   90.00
_cell.angle_gamma   90.00
#
_symmetry.space_group_name_H-M   'P 1'
#
loop_
_entity.id
_entity.type
_entity.pdbx_description
1 polymer ?
#
loop_
_entity_poly.entity_id
_entity_poly.type
_entity_poly.pdbx_seq_one_letter_code
_entity_poly.pdbx_strand_id
1 'polypeptide(L)'
;KKFDNEKLNKKLTRANHVPVLWRDAPVKPFRFNPKLEKDQQGDRYFVEIKAKFIPGREQWGFMELLGEPTLDVPKFYKPEKISNPQVA
;
A
#
# COMPACT_ATOMS: atom_id res chain seq x y z
N LYS A 1 18.56 13.99 -22.39
CA LYS A 1 18.72 13.63 -20.96
C LYS A 1 18.01 12.30 -20.75
N LYS A 2 18.73 11.17 -20.72
CA LYS A 2 18.13 9.86 -20.38
C LYS A 2 17.80 9.93 -18.89
N PHE A 3 16.54 9.74 -18.52
CA PHE A 3 16.18 9.62 -17.11
C PHE A 3 16.66 8.24 -16.65
N ASP A 4 17.66 8.19 -15.78
CA ASP A 4 18.09 6.96 -15.13
C ASP A 4 16.94 6.45 -14.25
N ASN A 5 16.19 5.48 -14.76
CA ASN A 5 15.12 4.81 -14.01
C ASN A 5 15.65 4.13 -12.73
N GLU A 6 16.95 3.85 -12.62
CA GLU A 6 17.59 3.33 -11.41
C GLU A 6 17.60 4.34 -10.24
N LYS A 7 17.48 5.64 -10.54
CA LYS A 7 17.30 6.69 -9.53
C LYS A 7 15.81 7.00 -9.28
N LEU A 8 14.89 6.07 -9.57
CA LEU A 8 13.53 6.15 -9.01
C LEU A 8 13.62 6.00 -7.48
N ASN A 9 13.79 7.17 -6.85
CA ASN A 9 13.77 7.50 -5.44
C ASN A 9 13.32 6.36 -4.50
N LYS A 10 14.16 6.03 -3.51
CA LYS A 10 13.83 5.36 -2.22
C LYS A 10 12.55 5.89 -1.52
N LYS A 11 11.93 6.96 -2.02
CA LYS A 11 10.64 7.52 -1.58
C LYS A 11 9.42 6.86 -2.26
N LEU A 12 9.54 6.39 -3.50
CA LEU A 12 8.46 5.68 -4.23
C LEU A 12 8.23 4.26 -3.70
N THR A 13 9.24 3.68 -3.04
CA THR A 13 9.16 2.36 -2.40
C THR A 13 8.57 2.42 -0.98
N ARG A 14 8.27 3.61 -0.44
CA ARG A 14 7.60 3.73 0.86
C ARG A 14 6.09 3.65 0.68
N ALA A 15 5.45 2.89 1.57
CA ALA A 15 3.99 2.85 1.67
C ALA A 15 3.46 4.28 1.86
N ASN A 16 2.59 4.71 0.93
CA ASN A 16 1.90 6.00 1.03
C ASN A 16 0.47 5.75 1.48
N HIS A 17 -0.02 6.58 2.40
CA HIS A 17 -1.43 6.58 2.79
C HIS A 17 -2.21 7.43 1.79
N VAL A 18 -2.98 6.78 0.91
CA VAL A 18 -3.77 7.44 -0.13
C VAL A 18 -5.26 7.23 0.16
N PRO A 19 -6.08 8.30 0.22
CA PRO A 19 -7.51 8.15 0.46
C PRO A 19 -8.21 7.63 -0.81
N VAL A 20 -8.90 6.49 -0.68
CA VAL A 20 -9.65 5.84 -1.76
C VAL A 20 -11.13 5.77 -1.39
N LEU A 21 -11.99 6.26 -2.28
CA LEU A 21 -13.43 6.09 -2.23
C LEU A 21 -13.82 4.77 -2.90
N TRP A 22 -14.26 3.81 -2.09
CA TRP A 22 -14.70 2.49 -2.53
C TRP A 22 -15.89 2.05 -1.67
N ARG A 23 -17.09 2.08 -2.25
CA ARG A 23 -18.35 1.86 -1.51
C ARG A 23 -18.63 0.38 -1.25
N ASP A 24 -18.30 -0.46 -2.21
CA ASP A 24 -18.63 -1.87 -2.33
C ASP A 24 -17.38 -2.76 -2.27
N ALA A 25 -16.41 -2.37 -1.44
CA ALA A 25 -15.19 -3.16 -1.25
C ALA A 25 -15.53 -4.57 -0.70
N PRO A 26 -14.93 -5.64 -1.27
CA PRO A 26 -15.17 -7.01 -0.81
C PRO A 26 -14.59 -7.29 0.58
N VAL A 27 -13.70 -6.40 1.05
CA VAL A 27 -13.05 -6.47 2.36
C VAL A 27 -13.30 -5.18 3.14
N LYS A 28 -13.44 -5.30 4.46
CA LYS A 28 -13.61 -4.12 5.32
C LYS A 28 -12.28 -3.36 5.44
N PRO A 29 -12.31 -2.02 5.49
CA PRO A 29 -11.11 -1.25 5.79
C PRO A 29 -10.48 -1.69 7.13
N PHE A 30 -9.18 -1.93 7.13
CA PHE A 30 -8.45 -2.24 8.35
C PHE A 30 -8.51 -1.06 9.32
N ARG A 31 -8.90 -1.32 10.57
CA ARG A 31 -8.97 -0.32 11.65
C ARG A 31 -8.10 -0.76 12.80
N PHE A 32 -6.91 -0.18 12.88
CA PHE A 32 -5.99 -0.45 13.98
C PHE A 32 -6.60 -0.01 15.32
N ASN A 33 -6.57 -0.90 16.31
CA ASN A 33 -7.00 -0.58 17.67
C ASN A 33 -5.81 -0.71 18.63
N PRO A 34 -5.27 0.39 19.17
CA PRO A 34 -4.09 0.33 20.04
C PRO A 34 -4.31 -0.40 21.37
N LYS A 35 -5.57 -0.72 21.73
CA LYS A 35 -5.93 -1.44 22.96
C LYS A 35 -5.95 -2.96 22.81
N LEU A 36 -5.85 -3.47 21.58
CA LEU A 36 -5.90 -4.90 21.29
C LEU A 36 -4.51 -5.44 20.97
N GLU A 37 -4.22 -6.66 21.42
CA GLU A 37 -3.00 -7.36 21.04
C GLU A 37 -2.98 -7.69 19.54
N LYS A 38 -1.80 -7.98 18.98
CA LYS A 38 -1.61 -8.18 17.52
C LYS A 38 -2.55 -9.24 16.94
N ASP A 39 -2.71 -10.36 17.63
CA ASP A 39 -3.52 -11.49 17.18
C ASP A 39 -5.03 -11.23 17.34
N GLN A 40 -5.39 -10.17 18.06
CA GLN A 40 -6.77 -9.71 18.23
C GLN A 40 -7.12 -8.55 17.27
N GLN A 41 -6.15 -8.04 16.52
CA GLN A 41 -6.42 -7.08 15.45
C GLN A 41 -7.21 -7.77 14.34
N GLY A 42 -8.02 -7.00 13.60
CA GLY A 42 -8.69 -7.53 12.42
C GLY A 42 -7.71 -7.93 11.32
N ASP A 43 -8.18 -8.74 10.38
CA ASP A 43 -7.39 -9.16 9.23
C ASP A 43 -6.91 -7.97 8.39
N ARG A 44 -5.66 -8.04 7.94
CA ARG A 44 -5.04 -7.06 7.05
C ARG A 44 -5.06 -7.60 5.63
N TYR A 45 -6.12 -7.26 4.91
CA TYR A 45 -6.22 -7.57 3.49
C TYR A 45 -5.37 -6.60 2.65
N PHE A 46 -4.68 -7.15 1.67
CA PHE A 46 -4.02 -6.43 0.59
C PHE A 46 -4.85 -6.57 -0.69
N VAL A 47 -4.97 -5.48 -1.44
CA VAL A 47 -5.81 -5.40 -2.64
C VAL A 47 -5.01 -4.75 -3.76
N GLU A 48 -5.27 -5.18 -4.99
CA GLU A 48 -4.75 -4.54 -6.20
C GLU A 48 -5.93 -3.96 -6.98
N ILE A 49 -5.91 -2.64 -7.18
CA ILE A 49 -7.01 -1.91 -7.80
C ILE A 49 -6.51 -0.97 -8.86
N LYS A 50 -7.37 -0.69 -9.85
CA LYS A 50 -7.26 0.52 -10.66
C LYS A 50 -8.09 1.61 -10.01
N ALA A 51 -7.51 2.80 -9.94
CA ALA A 51 -8.16 3.97 -9.36
C ALA A 51 -7.99 5.18 -10.27
N LYS A 52 -8.94 6.12 -10.19
CA LYS A 52 -8.92 7.39 -10.91
C LYS A 52 -8.95 8.54 -9.91
N PHE A 53 -8.02 9.49 -10.05
CA PHE A 53 -8.02 10.69 -9.21
C PHE A 53 -9.24 11.58 -9.52
N ILE A 54 -9.87 12.10 -8.47
CA ILE A 54 -11.02 13.00 -8.52
C ILE A 54 -10.56 14.39 -8.04
N PRO A 55 -10.24 15.32 -8.95
CA PRO A 55 -9.63 16.60 -8.58
C PRO A 55 -10.46 17.41 -7.57
N GLY A 56 -11.78 17.45 -7.74
CA GLY A 56 -12.67 18.22 -6.86
C GLY A 56 -12.81 17.69 -5.42
N ARG A 57 -12.25 16.51 -5.11
CA ARG A 57 -12.26 15.92 -3.76
C ARG A 57 -10.87 15.59 -3.22
N GLU A 58 -9.83 15.77 -4.05
CA GLU A 58 -8.44 15.38 -3.74
C GLU A 58 -8.32 13.91 -3.29
N GLN A 59 -9.15 13.04 -3.87
CA GLN A 59 -9.27 11.63 -3.50
C GLN A 59 -9.24 10.74 -4.74
N TRP A 60 -8.94 9.46 -4.55
CA TRP A 60 -8.98 8.47 -5.62
C TRP A 60 -10.30 7.70 -5.58
N GLY A 61 -10.98 7.56 -6.71
CA GLY A 61 -12.14 6.70 -6.86
C GLY A 61 -11.73 5.31 -7.34
N PHE A 62 -12.29 4.27 -6.73
CA PHE A 62 -12.18 2.90 -7.23
C PHE A 62 -12.78 2.79 -8.65
N MET A 63 -12.14 2.02 -9.52
CA MET A 63 -12.60 1.73 -10.89
C MET A 63 -12.83 0.23 -11.09
N GLU A 64 -11.81 -0.58 -10.84
CA GLU A 64 -11.85 -2.03 -11.01
C GLU A 64 -10.88 -2.73 -10.06
N LEU A 65 -11.24 -3.96 -9.69
CA LEU A 65 -10.40 -4.88 -8.92
C LEU A 65 -9.53 -5.67 -9.90
N LEU A 66 -8.21 -5.68 -9.69
CA LEU A 66 -7.26 -6.34 -10.59
C LEU A 66 -6.90 -7.76 -10.13
N GLY A 67 -7.23 -8.13 -8.90
CA GLY A 67 -7.04 -9.46 -8.34
C GLY A 67 -7.81 -9.63 -7.03
N GLU A 68 -7.97 -10.87 -6.58
CA GLU A 68 -8.67 -11.17 -5.34
C GLU A 68 -7.91 -10.58 -4.12
N PRO A 69 -8.62 -10.03 -3.12
CA PRO A 69 -8.00 -9.61 -1.88
C PRO A 69 -7.25 -10.77 -1.22
N THR A 70 -6.06 -10.50 -0.70
CA THR A 70 -5.20 -11.53 -0.08
C THR A 70 -4.74 -11.11 1.31
N LEU A 71 -4.46 -12.11 2.15
CA LEU A 71 -3.79 -11.93 3.45
C LEU A 71 -2.27 -11.93 3.31
N ASP A 72 -1.75 -12.38 2.16
CA ASP A 72 -0.32 -12.44 1.90
C ASP A 72 0.25 -11.05 1.66
N VAL A 73 1.31 -10.73 2.39
CA VAL A 73 2.03 -9.47 2.22
C VAL A 73 2.65 -9.42 0.82
N PRO A 74 2.36 -8.40 -0.01
CA PRO A 74 2.90 -8.29 -1.35
C PRO A 74 4.43 -8.32 -1.36
N LYS A 75 5.04 -9.01 -2.33
CA LYS A 75 6.50 -9.20 -2.41
C LYS A 75 7.29 -7.89 -2.43
N PHE A 76 6.73 -6.86 -3.07
CA PHE A 76 7.32 -5.51 -3.16
C PHE A 76 7.22 -4.70 -1.85
N TYR A 77 6.43 -5.18 -0.88
CA TYR A 77 6.33 -4.58 0.45
C TYR A 77 7.43 -5.06 1.40
N LYS A 78 8.35 -5.95 0.97
CA LYS A 78 9.53 -6.25 1.79
C LYS A 78 10.35 -4.97 1.93
N PRO A 79 10.46 -4.39 3.15
CA PRO A 79 11.45 -3.37 3.37
C PRO A 79 12.80 -4.04 3.15
N GLU A 80 13.55 -3.61 2.14
CA GLU A 80 14.95 -4.03 2.02
C GLU A 80 15.61 -3.72 3.36
N LYS A 81 16.20 -4.74 3.99
CA LYS A 81 17.09 -4.50 5.11
C LYS A 81 18.17 -3.56 4.57
N ILE A 82 18.22 -2.34 5.09
CA ILE A 82 19.39 -1.49 4.90
C ILE A 82 20.52 -2.23 5.61
N SER A 83 21.25 -3.09 4.90
CA SER A 83 22.55 -3.52 5.37
C SER A 83 23.38 -2.25 5.44
N ASN A 84 23.66 -1.77 6.65
CA ASN A 84 24.70 -0.76 6.83
C ASN A 84 25.94 -1.28 6.09
N PRO A 85 26.62 -0.45 5.28
CA PRO A 85 27.89 -0.86 4.69
C PRO A 85 28.80 -1.23 5.86
N GLN A 86 29.27 -2.48 5.87
CA GLN A 86 30.34 -2.88 6.77
C GLN A 86 31.51 -1.97 6.46
N VAL A 87 31.83 -1.11 7.44
CA VAL A 87 33.06 -0.34 7.47
C VAL A 87 34.16 -1.39 7.62
N ALA A 88 34.94 -1.57 6.56
CA ALA A 88 36.21 -2.28 6.59
C ALA A 88 37.32 -1.29 6.89
#